data_AF-A0A9J6FV17-F1
#
_entry.id   AF-A0A9J6FV17-F1
#
_cell.length_a   1.000
_cell.length_b   1.000
_cell.length_c   1.000
_cell.angle_alpha   90.00
_cell.angle_beta   90.00
_cell.angle_gamma   90.00
#
_symmetry.space_group_name_H-M   'P 1'
#
loop_
_entity.id
_entity.type
_entity.pdbx_description
1 polymer ?
#
loop_
_entity_poly.entity_id
_entity_poly.type
_entity_poly.pdbx_seq_one_letter_code
_entity_poly.pdbx_strand_id
1 'polypeptide(L)'
;MPKLPVQQTYYSRQLYQYHLCIVQNQEDGSMPKEAVHCYTWSEDESAKGSSEVTSALHSTLRSIKYEGVQEVRLVADGCAGQNKNSTMLCMILWWLQNEAPAEVSKVTLVFTVTGHSFLPPDKVFGRIEKDIRRN
;
A
#
# COMPACT_ATOMS: atom_id res chain seq x y z
N MET A 1 2.69 13.29 -13.64
CA MET A 1 2.65 14.64 -13.09
C MET A 1 2.56 15.65 -14.23
N PRO A 2 1.57 16.56 -14.25
CA PRO A 2 1.42 17.55 -15.31
C PRO A 2 2.56 18.58 -15.27
N LYS A 3 3.13 18.90 -16.45
CA LYS A 3 4.15 19.95 -16.62
C LYS A 3 3.43 21.29 -16.81
N LEU A 4 3.47 22.17 -15.81
CA LEU A 4 2.71 23.42 -15.83
C LEU A 4 3.59 24.62 -16.28
N PRO A 5 3.07 25.52 -17.14
CA PRO A 5 3.78 26.72 -17.58
C PRO A 5 3.88 27.76 -16.45
N VAL A 6 5.07 28.37 -16.34
CA VAL A 6 5.63 28.99 -15.12
C VAL A 6 4.96 30.29 -14.66
N GLN A 7 4.08 30.89 -15.45
CA GLN A 7 3.66 32.30 -15.26
C GLN A 7 2.37 32.50 -14.45
N GLN A 8 1.37 31.60 -14.55
CA GLN A 8 0.13 31.68 -13.75
C GLN A 8 0.18 30.85 -12.46
N THR A 9 1.03 29.83 -12.41
CA THR A 9 1.18 28.92 -11.26
C THR A 9 2.15 29.43 -10.18
N TYR A 10 2.85 30.55 -10.41
CA TYR A 10 3.78 31.10 -9.42
C TYR A 10 3.13 31.37 -8.05
N TYR A 11 1.84 31.71 -8.04
CA TYR A 11 1.04 31.94 -6.82
C TYR A 11 0.16 30.76 -6.41
N SER A 12 0.15 29.67 -7.17
CA SER A 12 -0.69 28.49 -6.89
C SER A 12 0.16 27.37 -6.30
N ARG A 13 -0.21 26.89 -5.10
CA ARG A 13 0.39 25.69 -4.52
C ARG A 13 -0.04 24.46 -5.33
N GLN A 14 0.91 23.57 -5.65
CA GLN A 14 0.57 22.28 -6.26
C GLN A 14 -0.18 21.41 -5.25
N LEU A 15 -1.29 20.84 -5.70
CA LEU A 15 -2.07 19.88 -4.92
C LEU A 15 -1.22 18.64 -4.63
N TYR A 16 -1.16 18.23 -3.37
CA TYR A 16 -0.51 16.97 -3.01
C TYR A 16 -1.40 15.79 -3.36
N GLN A 17 -0.87 14.88 -4.19
CA GLN A 17 -1.47 13.58 -4.48
C GLN A 17 -0.67 12.49 -3.78
N TYR A 18 -1.35 11.69 -2.97
CA TYR A 18 -0.79 10.59 -2.24
C TYR A 18 -1.02 9.28 -2.99
N HIS A 19 -0.04 8.39 -2.91
CA HIS A 19 -0.06 7.09 -3.57
C HIS A 19 0.34 6.02 -2.56
N LEU A 20 -0.43 4.94 -2.53
CA LEU A 20 -0.13 3.72 -1.78
C LEU A 20 -0.25 2.54 -2.74
N CYS A 21 0.73 1.65 -2.71
CA CYS A 21 0.74 0.46 -3.55
C CYS A 21 0.93 -0.76 -2.66
N ILE A 22 0.03 -1.74 -2.82
CA ILE A 22 0.08 -3.03 -2.14
C ILE A 22 0.26 -4.09 -3.22
N VAL A 23 1.30 -4.92 -3.06
CA VAL A 23 1.61 -5.99 -4.00
C VAL A 23 1.43 -7.34 -3.30
N GLN A 24 0.54 -8.14 -3.83
CA GLN A 24 0.31 -9.52 -3.43
C GLN A 24 1.30 -10.45 -4.16
N ASN A 25 1.95 -11.34 -3.42
CA ASN A 25 2.75 -12.43 -3.97
C ASN A 25 2.25 -13.76 -3.40
N GLN A 26 2.30 -14.82 -4.19
CA GLN A 26 2.10 -16.18 -3.72
C GLN A 26 3.43 -16.80 -3.26
N GLU A 27 3.37 -17.92 -2.53
CA GLU A 27 4.57 -18.61 -2.02
C GLU A 27 5.53 -19.05 -3.12
N ASP A 28 5.00 -19.40 -4.30
CA ASP A 28 5.79 -19.80 -5.48
C ASP A 28 6.51 -18.62 -6.16
N GLY A 29 6.43 -17.42 -5.58
CA GLY A 29 6.97 -16.19 -6.16
C GLY A 29 6.21 -15.72 -7.40
N SER A 30 5.14 -16.43 -7.79
CA SER A 30 4.26 -16.04 -8.86
C SER A 30 3.37 -14.87 -8.43
N MET A 31 3.23 -13.89 -9.33
CA MET A 31 2.32 -12.77 -9.14
C MET A 31 0.98 -13.11 -9.82
N PRO A 32 -0.15 -13.11 -9.10
CA PRO A 32 -1.46 -13.23 -9.74
C PRO A 32 -1.69 -12.07 -10.72
N LYS A 33 -2.59 -12.26 -11.70
CA LYS A 33 -2.90 -11.23 -12.72
C LYS A 33 -3.36 -9.90 -12.12
N GLU A 34 -3.97 -9.94 -10.94
CA GLU A 34 -4.47 -8.78 -10.18
C GLU A 34 -3.69 -8.60 -8.87
N ALA A 35 -2.39 -8.85 -8.89
CA ALA A 35 -1.52 -8.77 -7.71
C ALA A 35 -1.31 -7.35 -7.17
N VAL A 36 -1.55 -6.32 -7.98
CA VAL A 36 -1.13 -4.95 -7.68
C VAL A 36 -2.35 -4.09 -7.42
N HIS A 37 -2.47 -3.61 -6.18
CA HIS A 37 -3.52 -2.70 -5.76
C HIS A 37 -2.92 -1.32 -5.52
N CYS A 38 -3.34 -0.34 -6.32
CA CYS A 38 -2.91 1.05 -6.20
C CYS A 38 -4.07 1.88 -5.66
N TYR A 39 -3.81 2.58 -4.56
CA TYR A 39 -4.72 3.55 -3.97
C TYR A 39 -4.12 4.95 -4.13
N THR A 40 -4.95 5.90 -4.51
CA THR A 40 -4.55 7.29 -4.64
C THR A 40 -5.62 8.18 -4.04
N TRP A 41 -5.20 9.21 -3.33
CA TRP A 41 -6.08 10.23 -2.81
C TRP A 41 -5.34 11.56 -2.78
N SER A 42 -6.07 12.67 -2.84
CA SER A 42 -5.50 14.01 -2.76
C SER A 42 -5.66 14.64 -1.38
N GLU A 43 -4.89 15.68 -1.10
CA GLU A 43 -4.91 16.36 0.21
C GLU A 43 -6.25 17.02 0.56
N ASP A 44 -7.12 17.27 -0.42
CA ASP A 44 -8.49 17.73 -0.21
C ASP A 44 -9.44 16.60 0.23
N GLU A 45 -9.13 15.35 -0.10
CA GLU A 45 -9.92 14.18 0.32
C GLU A 45 -9.52 13.72 1.72
N SER A 46 -8.23 13.51 1.95
CA SER A 46 -7.69 13.22 3.28
C SER A 46 -6.18 13.49 3.37
N ALA A 47 -5.70 13.65 4.61
CA ALA A 47 -4.29 13.75 4.88
C ALA A 47 -3.56 12.42 4.61
N LYS A 48 -2.23 12.47 4.51
CA LYS A 48 -1.38 11.27 4.46
C LYS A 48 -1.22 10.68 5.87
N GLY A 49 -2.29 10.06 6.39
CA GLY A 49 -2.34 9.46 7.72
C GLY A 49 -2.20 7.94 7.73
N SER A 50 -2.09 7.38 8.93
CA SER A 50 -2.11 5.93 9.14
C SER A 50 -3.50 5.33 8.90
N SER A 51 -4.57 6.10 9.09
CA SER A 51 -5.95 5.66 8.91
C SER A 51 -6.27 5.30 7.46
N GLU A 52 -5.82 6.12 6.51
CA GLU A 52 -6.01 5.90 5.07
C GLU A 52 -5.24 4.65 4.62
N VAL A 53 -4.00 4.52 5.08
CA VAL A 53 -3.16 3.35 4.81
C VAL A 53 -3.77 2.08 5.38
N THR A 54 -4.26 2.15 6.61
CA THR A 54 -4.94 1.04 7.28
C THR A 54 -6.23 0.63 6.54
N SER A 55 -7.02 1.61 6.11
CA SER A 55 -8.28 1.37 5.40
C SER A 55 -8.05 0.76 4.01
N ALA A 56 -7.04 1.24 3.29
CA ALA A 56 -6.63 0.69 2.01
C ALA A 56 -6.13 -0.77 2.15
N LEU A 57 -5.32 -1.05 3.18
CA LEU A 57 -4.90 -2.42 3.48
C LEU A 57 -6.10 -3.32 3.80
N HIS A 58 -7.03 -2.86 4.64
CA HIS A 58 -8.24 -3.60 4.97
C HIS A 58 -9.08 -3.93 3.72
N SER A 59 -9.27 -2.94 2.83
CA SER A 59 -9.94 -3.13 1.54
C SER A 59 -9.24 -4.20 0.69
N THR A 60 -7.90 -4.16 0.61
CA THR A 60 -7.13 -5.16 -0.12
C THR A 60 -7.29 -6.55 0.51
N LEU A 61 -7.20 -6.68 1.84
CA LEU A 61 -7.38 -7.96 2.52
C LEU A 61 -8.76 -8.58 2.22
N ARG A 62 -9.83 -7.79 2.19
CA ARG A 62 -11.17 -8.28 1.82
C ARG A 62 -11.30 -8.71 0.37
N SER A 63 -10.51 -8.11 -0.53
CA SER A 63 -10.54 -8.41 -1.96
C SER A 63 -9.77 -9.69 -2.34
N ILE A 64 -8.85 -10.13 -1.47
CA ILE A 64 -7.98 -11.27 -1.72
C ILE A 64 -8.73 -12.59 -1.44
N LYS A 65 -8.50 -13.58 -2.30
CA LYS A 65 -8.91 -14.97 -2.05
C LYS A 65 -7.81 -15.71 -1.30
N TYR A 66 -8.17 -16.37 -0.20
CA TYR A 66 -7.24 -17.07 0.69
C TYR A 66 -7.35 -18.60 0.62
N GLU A 67 -7.87 -19.16 -0.48
CA GLU A 67 -8.09 -20.61 -0.62
C GLU A 67 -6.79 -21.38 -0.33
N GLY A 68 -6.77 -22.14 0.77
CA GLY A 68 -5.62 -22.94 1.18
C GLY A 68 -4.48 -22.16 1.86
N VAL A 69 -4.69 -20.88 2.22
CA VAL A 69 -3.68 -20.03 2.88
C VAL A 69 -3.85 -20.09 4.40
N GLN A 70 -2.82 -20.53 5.12
CA GLN A 70 -2.84 -20.59 6.59
C GLN A 70 -2.17 -19.40 7.28
N GLU A 71 -1.16 -18.79 6.64
CA GLU A 71 -0.39 -17.69 7.18
C GLU A 71 -0.31 -16.53 6.16
N VAL A 72 -0.67 -15.33 6.61
CA VAL A 72 -0.53 -14.10 5.82
C VAL A 72 0.69 -13.32 6.30
N ARG A 73 1.66 -13.06 5.42
CA ARG A 73 2.81 -12.21 5.73
C ARG A 73 2.63 -10.83 5.12
N LEU A 74 2.63 -9.82 5.96
CA LEU A 74 2.55 -8.41 5.56
C LEU A 74 3.93 -7.78 5.72
N VAL A 75 4.54 -7.39 4.59
CA VAL A 75 5.86 -6.77 4.56
C VAL A 75 5.71 -5.28 4.26
N ALA A 76 6.20 -4.42 5.14
CA ALA A 76 6.09 -2.97 5.00
C ALA A 76 7.37 -2.26 5.43
N ASP A 77 7.49 -0.97 5.10
CA ASP A 77 8.54 -0.13 5.62
C ASP A 77 8.30 0.18 7.13
N GLY A 78 9.37 0.47 7.86
CA GLY A 78 9.29 0.73 9.30
C GLY A 78 8.71 2.09 9.70
N CYS A 79 8.00 2.79 8.81
CA CYS A 79 7.52 4.16 9.03
C CYS A 79 6.40 4.20 10.08
N ALA A 80 6.66 4.78 11.25
CA ALA A 80 5.70 4.83 12.36
C ALA A 80 4.42 5.59 11.99
N GLY A 81 4.54 6.68 11.23
CA GLY A 81 3.39 7.49 10.81
C GLY A 81 2.45 6.81 9.81
N GLN A 82 2.85 5.66 9.24
CA GLN A 82 2.09 4.99 8.17
C GLN A 82 1.84 3.51 8.49
N ASN A 83 2.90 2.71 8.57
CA ASN A 83 2.80 1.25 8.62
C ASN A 83 3.09 0.66 10.01
N LYS A 84 3.95 1.30 10.81
CA LYS A 84 4.35 0.82 12.13
C LYS A 84 3.65 1.57 13.27
N ASN A 85 2.33 1.41 13.37
CA ASN A 85 1.50 2.01 14.42
C ASN A 85 0.44 1.05 14.99
N SER A 86 -0.17 1.44 16.10
CA SER A 86 -1.22 0.67 16.77
C SER A 86 -2.50 0.55 15.93
N THR A 87 -2.85 1.56 15.13
CA THR A 87 -4.02 1.51 14.24
C THR A 87 -3.94 0.35 13.26
N MET A 88 -2.78 0.18 12.61
CA MET A 88 -2.51 -0.95 11.71
C MET A 88 -2.64 -2.29 12.44
N LEU A 89 -2.03 -2.42 13.63
CA LEU A 89 -2.10 -3.64 14.44
C LEU A 89 -3.54 -3.98 14.86
N CYS A 90 -4.28 -2.99 15.34
CA CYS A 90 -5.69 -3.15 15.75
C CYS A 90 -6.56 -3.59 14.58
N MET A 91 -6.40 -2.99 13.40
CA MET A 91 -7.16 -3.39 12.21
C MET A 91 -6.84 -4.83 11.80
N ILE A 92 -5.56 -5.23 11.80
CA ILE A 92 -5.17 -6.58 11.41
C ILE A 92 -5.74 -7.62 12.39
N LEU A 93 -5.67 -7.35 13.69
CA LEU A 93 -6.27 -8.23 14.71
C LEU A 93 -7.79 -8.32 14.55
N TRP A 94 -8.44 -7.19 14.32
CA TRP A 94 -9.89 -7.15 14.10
C TRP A 94 -10.29 -7.94 12.84
N TRP A 95 -9.57 -7.76 11.74
CA TRP A 95 -9.79 -8.50 10.50
C TRP A 95 -9.59 -10.00 10.70
N LEU A 96 -8.49 -10.41 11.36
CA LEU A 96 -8.20 -11.82 11.65
C LEU A 96 -9.30 -12.48 12.49
N GLN A 97 -9.87 -11.74 13.44
CA GLN A 97 -10.90 -12.28 14.34
C GLN A 97 -12.31 -12.32 13.71
N ASN A 98 -12.66 -11.35 12.86
CA ASN A 98 -14.04 -11.15 12.43
C ASN A 98 -14.30 -11.46 10.94
N GLU A 99 -13.30 -11.30 10.08
CA GLU A 99 -13.50 -11.35 8.62
C GLU A 99 -12.59 -12.35 7.90
N ALA A 100 -11.46 -12.73 8.51
CA ALA A 100 -10.55 -13.66 7.88
C ALA A 100 -11.18 -15.05 7.71
N PRO A 101 -10.88 -15.76 6.60
CA PRO A 101 -11.32 -17.14 6.42
C PRO A 101 -10.79 -18.03 7.54
N ALA A 102 -11.55 -19.07 7.91
CA ALA A 102 -11.20 -19.98 9.00
C ALA A 102 -9.84 -20.69 8.81
N GLU A 103 -9.36 -20.77 7.57
CA GLU A 103 -8.07 -21.33 7.19
C GLU A 103 -6.90 -20.44 7.64
N VAL A 104 -7.10 -19.11 7.65
CA VAL A 104 -6.07 -18.13 8.04
C VAL A 104 -5.99 -18.06 9.56
N SER A 105 -4.94 -18.67 10.12
CA SER A 105 -4.75 -18.75 11.58
C SER A 105 -3.70 -17.76 12.10
N LYS A 106 -2.87 -17.22 11.22
CA LYS A 106 -1.72 -16.40 11.61
C LYS A 106 -1.46 -15.26 10.63
N VAL A 107 -1.21 -14.07 11.19
CA VAL A 107 -0.70 -12.91 10.45
C VAL A 107 0.65 -12.51 11.00
N THR A 108 1.66 -12.41 10.14
CA THR A 108 3.02 -12.01 10.49
C THR A 108 3.34 -10.66 9.85
N LEU A 109 3.66 -9.67 10.66
CA LEU A 109 4.12 -8.35 10.20
C LEU A 109 5.64 -8.30 10.18
N VAL A 110 6.20 -8.01 9.01
CA VAL A 110 7.64 -7.88 8.79
C VAL A 110 7.94 -6.45 8.38
N PHE A 111 8.76 -5.77 9.18
CA PHE A 111 9.22 -4.42 8.85
C PHE A 111 10.65 -4.48 8.32
N THR A 112 10.89 -3.86 7.17
CA THR A 112 12.23 -3.83 6.60
C THR A 112 13.14 -2.85 7.34
N VAL A 113 14.45 -3.18 7.35
CA VAL A 113 15.47 -2.30 7.93
C VAL A 113 15.72 -1.13 6.98
N THR A 114 15.77 0.08 7.53
CA THR A 114 16.06 1.32 6.81
C THR A 114 17.40 1.22 6.07
N GLY A 115 17.41 1.47 4.76
CA GLY A 115 18.64 1.55 3.93
C GLY A 115 18.84 0.43 2.90
N HIS A 116 18.12 -0.69 3.00
CA HIS A 116 18.21 -1.81 2.04
C HIS A 116 16.84 -2.37 1.61
N SER A 117 15.81 -1.54 1.70
CA SER A 117 14.42 -1.94 1.49
C SER A 117 14.02 -1.76 0.02
N PHE A 118 14.36 -2.71 -0.85
CA PHE A 118 13.74 -2.78 -2.18
C PHE A 118 12.47 -3.62 -2.08
N LEU A 119 11.34 -2.97 -1.83
CA LEU A 119 10.05 -3.64 -1.79
C LEU A 119 9.48 -3.77 -3.21
N PRO A 120 8.67 -4.80 -3.50
CA PRO A 120 8.02 -4.95 -4.81
C PRO A 120 7.24 -3.72 -5.30
N PRO A 121 6.52 -2.95 -4.43
CA PRO A 121 5.91 -1.68 -4.81
C PRO A 121 6.86 -0.67 -5.45
N ASP A 122 8.14 -0.61 -5.05
CA ASP A 122 9.11 0.34 -5.60
C ASP A 122 9.32 0.13 -7.11
N LYS A 123 9.31 -1.13 -7.55
CA LYS A 123 9.39 -1.48 -8.97
C LYS A 123 8.15 -1.03 -9.74
N VAL A 124 6.98 -1.09 -9.11
CA VAL A 124 5.72 -0.62 -9.71
C VAL A 124 5.77 0.89 -9.89
N PHE A 125 6.17 1.64 -8.86
CA PHE A 125 6.33 3.08 -8.94
C PHE A 125 7.35 3.49 -10.02
N GLY A 126 8.49 2.82 -10.10
CA GLY A 126 9.49 3.09 -11.15
C GLY A 126 8.97 2.85 -12.58
N ARG A 127 8.09 1.85 -12.78
CA ARG A 127 7.43 1.63 -14.09
C ARG A 127 6.43 2.73 -14.41
N ILE A 128 5.56 3.07 -13.45
CA ILE A 128 4.59 4.17 -13.59
C ILE A 128 5.31 5.48 -13.93
N GLU A 129 6.41 5.78 -13.23
CA GLU A 129 7.19 6.99 -13.48
C GLU A 129 7.83 6.99 -14.88
N LYS A 130 8.34 5.84 -15.34
CA LYS A 130 8.90 5.70 -16.68
C LYS A 130 7.84 5.95 -17.77
N ASP A 131 6.63 5.43 -17.59
CA ASP A 131 5.53 5.65 -18.53
C ASP A 131 5.06 7.10 -18.53
N ILE A 132 4.98 7.73 -17.36
CA ILE A 132 4.69 9.17 -17.23
C ILE A 132 5.75 10.03 -17.94
N ARG A 133 7.03 9.64 -17.90
CA ARG A 133 8.11 10.39 -18.57
C ARG A 133 8.13 10.20 -20.08
N ARG A 134 7.53 9.12 -20.59
CA ARG A 134 7.48 8.80 -22.03
C ARG A 134 6.35 9.55 -22.75
N ASN A 135 5.32 9.94 -22.00
CA ASN A 135 4.20 10.76 -22.47
C ASN A 135 4.44 12.25 -22.14
#